data_AF-A0A817MP73-F1
#
_entry.id   AF-A0A817MP73-F1
#
_cell.length_a   1.000
_cell.length_b   1.000
_cell.length_c   1.000
_cell.angle_alpha   90.00
_cell.angle_beta   90.00
_cell.angle_gamma   90.00
#
_symmetry.space_group_name_H-M   'P 1'
#
loop_
_entity.id
_entity.type
_entity.pdbx_description
1 polymer ?
#
loop_
_entity_poly.entity_id
_entity_poly.type
_entity_poly.pdbx_seq_one_letter_code
_entity_poly.pdbx_strand_id
1 'polypeptide(L)'
;MRTTKRPSIRKIEGNFISFPAFYSIELNAHVLTFILLLVLNKKLPIESLNICLFSSQPSENMFRFARSLTGPFSTMTNFTVQQFLSKIRKISILNEIKTLEASNVDSNAIKFPTHHKQHQDNLSLSMLTNLDEITIDKIEENIYEAYEYTKPFMEKLQMPSFLKKK
;
A
#
# COMPACT_ATOMS: atom_id res chain seq x y z
N MET A 1 -39.90 14.97 14.26
CA MET A 1 -38.78 14.33 14.98
C MET A 1 -38.49 12.98 14.35
N ARG A 2 -37.41 12.84 13.57
CA ARG A 2 -36.94 11.54 13.07
C ARG A 2 -36.03 10.92 14.15
N THR A 3 -36.48 9.84 14.76
CA THR A 3 -35.69 9.09 15.73
C THR A 3 -34.66 8.23 15.00
N THR A 4 -33.41 8.68 14.96
CA THR A 4 -32.27 7.91 14.47
C THR A 4 -31.87 6.88 15.54
N LYS A 5 -32.65 5.80 15.66
CA LYS A 5 -32.21 4.62 16.43
C LYS A 5 -30.96 4.07 15.76
N ARG A 6 -29.81 4.12 16.45
CA ARG A 6 -28.60 3.39 16.05
C ARG A 6 -28.97 1.90 15.91
N PRO A 7 -28.60 1.22 14.82
CA PRO A 7 -28.86 -0.20 14.70
C PRO A 7 -28.09 -0.95 15.80
N SER A 8 -28.77 -1.89 16.45
CA SER A 8 -28.19 -2.72 17.51
C SER A 8 -27.15 -3.69 16.91
N ILE A 9 -26.11 -3.97 17.70
CA ILE A 9 -24.94 -4.81 17.36
C ILE A 9 -25.32 -6.25 16.93
N ARG A 10 -26.57 -6.68 17.12
CA ARG A 10 -27.05 -8.05 16.84
C ARG A 10 -27.35 -8.36 15.37
N LYS A 11 -27.02 -7.47 14.42
CA LYS A 11 -27.31 -7.66 12.98
C LYS A 11 -26.05 -7.83 12.12
N ILE A 12 -25.03 -8.49 12.67
CA ILE A 12 -23.75 -8.78 12.00
C ILE A 12 -23.75 -10.19 11.35
N GLU A 13 -24.84 -10.95 11.47
CA GLU A 13 -24.92 -12.37 11.04
C GLU A 13 -25.22 -12.59 9.54
N GLY A 14 -24.78 -11.69 8.65
CA GLY A 14 -25.04 -11.84 7.22
C GLY A 14 -24.00 -11.12 6.37
N ASN A 15 -22.79 -11.70 6.32
CA ASN A 15 -21.65 -11.27 5.50
C ASN A 15 -21.06 -9.90 5.88
N PHE A 16 -20.13 -9.92 6.84
CA PHE A 16 -19.30 -8.78 7.23
C PHE A 16 -18.44 -8.20 6.09
N ILE A 17 -18.17 -9.01 5.05
CA ILE A 17 -17.41 -8.63 3.86
C ILE A 17 -18.15 -9.12 2.60
N SER A 18 -18.15 -8.31 1.55
CA SER A 18 -18.72 -8.72 0.26
C SER A 18 -17.80 -9.74 -0.42
N PHE A 19 -18.34 -10.64 -1.24
CA PHE A 19 -17.53 -11.60 -2.01
C PHE A 19 -16.41 -10.95 -2.82
N PRO A 20 -16.62 -9.80 -3.53
CA PRO A 20 -15.54 -9.12 -4.22
C PRO A 20 -14.41 -8.68 -3.28
N ALA A 21 -14.74 -8.17 -2.08
CA ALA A 21 -13.74 -7.75 -1.12
C ALA A 21 -12.99 -8.95 -0.52
N PHE A 22 -13.67 -10.07 -0.28
CA PHE A 22 -13.03 -11.33 0.12
C PHE A 22 -12.01 -11.81 -0.94
N TYR A 23 -12.42 -11.92 -2.21
CA TYR A 23 -11.52 -12.35 -3.28
C TYR A 23 -10.36 -11.37 -3.50
N SER A 24 -10.58 -10.07 -3.27
CA SER A 24 -9.50 -9.08 -3.37
C SER A 24 -8.43 -9.29 -2.30
N ILE A 25 -8.83 -9.65 -1.07
CA ILE A 25 -7.88 -9.99 0.01
C ILE A 25 -7.09 -11.23 -0.35
N GLU A 26 -7.77 -12.28 -0.81
CA GLU A 26 -7.14 -13.54 -1.21
C GLU A 26 -6.14 -13.34 -2.35
N LEU A 27 -6.53 -12.63 -3.41
CA LEU A 27 -5.63 -12.29 -4.51
C LEU A 27 -4.42 -11.49 -4.04
N ASN A 28 -4.62 -10.48 -3.19
CA ASN A 28 -3.50 -9.67 -2.67
C ASN A 28 -2.52 -10.52 -1.84
N ALA A 29 -3.03 -11.45 -1.02
CA ALA A 29 -2.19 -12.35 -0.22
C ALA A 29 -1.36 -13.30 -1.12
N HIS A 30 -1.98 -13.88 -2.14
CA HIS A 30 -1.28 -14.75 -3.09
C HIS A 30 -0.23 -13.99 -3.91
N VAL A 31 -0.55 -12.79 -4.39
CA VAL A 31 0.40 -11.96 -5.15
C VAL A 31 1.60 -11.58 -4.28
N LEU A 32 1.37 -11.16 -3.03
CA LEU A 32 2.46 -10.83 -2.11
C LEU A 32 3.36 -12.05 -1.84
N THR A 33 2.75 -13.22 -1.60
CA THR A 33 3.49 -14.48 -1.41
C THR A 33 4.32 -14.82 -2.64
N PHE A 34 3.76 -14.66 -3.84
CA PHE A 34 4.47 -14.90 -5.08
C PHE A 34 5.66 -13.96 -5.27
N ILE A 35 5.50 -12.67 -4.96
CA ILE A 35 6.59 -11.68 -5.00
C ILE A 35 7.69 -12.08 -4.00
N LEU A 36 7.33 -12.48 -2.79
CA LEU A 36 8.29 -12.97 -1.78
C LEU A 36 9.08 -14.17 -2.30
N LEU A 37 8.41 -15.16 -2.89
CA LEU A 37 9.08 -16.32 -3.48
C LEU A 37 10.02 -15.91 -4.63
N LEU A 38 9.65 -14.94 -5.47
CA LEU A 38 10.53 -14.44 -6.53
C LEU A 38 11.78 -13.75 -5.98
N VAL A 39 11.65 -13.00 -4.88
CA VAL A 39 12.76 -12.33 -4.21
C VAL A 39 13.68 -13.35 -3.53
N LEU A 40 13.14 -14.34 -2.82
CA LEU A 40 13.92 -15.43 -2.22
C LEU A 40 14.68 -16.25 -3.27
N ASN A 41 14.06 -16.48 -4.42
CA ASN A 41 14.69 -17.14 -5.56
C ASN A 41 15.64 -16.23 -6.37
N LYS A 42 15.94 -15.01 -5.89
CA LYS A 42 16.83 -14.02 -6.53
C LYS A 42 16.41 -13.62 -7.95
N LYS A 43 15.12 -13.78 -8.29
CA LYS A 43 14.54 -13.33 -9.57
C LYS A 43 14.08 -11.88 -9.53
N LEU A 44 13.84 -11.35 -8.34
CA LEU A 44 13.52 -9.95 -8.10
C LEU A 44 14.44 -9.36 -7.03
N PRO A 45 14.74 -8.05 -7.12
CA PRO A 45 15.55 -7.37 -6.12
C PRO A 45 14.74 -7.15 -4.83
N ILE A 46 15.43 -7.03 -3.70
CA ILE A 46 14.85 -6.97 -2.34
C ILE A 46 13.92 -5.77 -2.16
N GLU A 47 14.21 -4.67 -2.87
CA GLU A 47 13.43 -3.44 -2.91
C GLU A 47 12.01 -3.66 -3.46
N SER A 48 11.79 -4.76 -4.18
CA SER A 48 10.46 -5.17 -4.64
C SER A 48 9.51 -5.52 -3.48
N LEU A 49 10.03 -5.82 -2.28
CA LEU A 49 9.24 -6.04 -1.07
C LEU A 49 8.83 -4.75 -0.36
N ASN A 50 8.94 -3.60 -1.02
CA ASN A 50 8.41 -2.36 -0.49
C ASN A 50 6.87 -2.34 -0.54
N ILE A 51 6.24 -3.03 0.42
CA ILE A 51 4.79 -3.17 0.54
C ILE A 51 4.04 -1.84 0.65
N CYS A 52 4.71 -0.76 1.08
CA CYS A 52 4.12 0.56 1.13
C CYS A 52 3.70 1.06 -0.27
N LEU A 53 4.32 0.53 -1.33
CA LEU A 53 4.00 0.86 -2.71
C LEU A 53 2.84 0.05 -3.30
N PHE A 54 2.34 -0.99 -2.62
CA PHE A 54 1.30 -1.89 -3.14
C PHE A 54 -0.13 -1.39 -2.91
N SER A 55 -0.27 -0.18 -2.38
CA SER A 55 -1.55 0.49 -2.22
C SER A 55 -1.79 1.50 -3.34
N SER A 56 -3.02 1.99 -3.47
CA SER A 56 -3.34 3.11 -4.37
C SER A 56 -2.84 4.46 -3.86
N GLN A 57 -2.39 4.54 -2.61
CA GLN A 57 -2.02 5.79 -1.94
C GLN A 57 -0.87 6.55 -2.65
N PRO A 58 0.22 5.91 -3.11
CA PRO A 58 1.28 6.61 -3.84
C PRO A 58 0.77 7.22 -5.14
N SER A 59 -0.11 6.52 -5.87
CA SER A 59 -0.73 7.04 -7.09
C SER A 59 -1.62 8.24 -6.79
N GLU A 60 -2.47 8.16 -5.76
CA GLU A 60 -3.31 9.29 -5.33
C GLU A 60 -2.47 10.51 -4.92
N ASN A 61 -1.39 10.28 -4.17
CA ASN A 61 -0.45 11.32 -3.78
C ASN A 61 0.17 11.99 -5.02
N MET A 62 0.56 11.22 -6.05
CA MET A 62 1.07 11.75 -7.30
C MET A 62 0.04 12.65 -8.01
N PHE A 63 -1.23 12.23 -8.08
CA PHE A 63 -2.29 13.06 -8.66
C PHE A 63 -2.55 14.34 -7.85
N ARG A 64 -2.49 14.26 -6.51
CA ARG A 64 -2.60 15.43 -5.62
C ARG A 64 -1.45 16.41 -5.86
N PHE A 65 -0.21 15.94 -6.00
CA PHE A 65 0.94 16.79 -6.35
C PHE A 65 0.80 17.41 -7.74
N ALA A 66 0.37 16.65 -8.74
CA ALA A 66 0.15 17.19 -10.08
C ALA A 66 -0.90 18.33 -10.07
N ARG A 67 -1.95 18.18 -9.26
CA ARG A 67 -2.98 19.21 -9.06
C ARG A 67 -2.47 20.44 -8.32
N SER A 68 -1.58 20.28 -7.34
CA SER A 68 -0.99 21.43 -6.63
C SER A 68 -0.03 22.24 -7.51
N LEU A 69 0.48 21.66 -8.59
CA LEU A 69 1.30 22.34 -9.60
C LEU A 69 0.46 23.11 -10.65
N THR A 70 -0.82 23.35 -10.39
CA THR A 70 -1.63 24.23 -11.23
C THR A 70 -1.30 25.68 -10.89
N GLY A 71 -1.20 26.54 -11.92
CA GLY A 71 -0.72 27.91 -11.77
C GLY A 71 -1.58 28.76 -10.83
N PRO A 72 -1.02 29.84 -10.27
CA PRO A 72 -1.77 30.77 -9.43
C PRO A 72 -3.00 31.28 -10.19
N PHE A 73 -4.13 31.42 -9.48
CA PHE A 73 -5.44 31.83 -10.01
C PHE A 73 -6.18 30.81 -10.90
N SER A 74 -5.62 29.61 -11.10
CA SER A 74 -6.34 28.54 -11.79
C SER A 74 -7.04 27.61 -10.81
N THR A 75 -8.37 27.53 -10.91
CA THR A 75 -9.19 26.53 -10.21
C THR A 75 -9.33 25.24 -11.01
N MET A 76 -8.55 25.07 -12.09
CA MET A 76 -8.59 23.86 -12.89
C MET A 76 -7.93 22.71 -12.15
N THR A 77 -8.77 21.73 -11.88
CA THR A 77 -8.50 20.61 -11.02
C THR A 77 -8.35 19.30 -11.79
N ASN A 78 -8.87 19.32 -13.02
CA ASN A 78 -8.75 18.27 -14.02
C ASN A 78 -7.64 18.65 -15.00
N PHE A 79 -7.00 17.64 -15.56
CA PHE A 79 -5.99 17.80 -16.59
C PHE A 79 -6.07 16.64 -17.58
N THR A 80 -5.69 16.91 -18.83
CA THR A 80 -5.51 15.86 -19.84
C THR A 80 -4.27 15.03 -19.53
N VAL A 81 -4.13 13.87 -20.16
CA VAL A 81 -2.93 13.03 -20.03
C VAL A 81 -1.67 13.80 -20.43
N GLN A 82 -1.72 14.59 -21.50
CA GLN A 82 -0.59 15.42 -21.93
C GLN A 82 -0.19 16.44 -20.85
N GLN A 83 -1.17 17.11 -20.25
CA GLN A 83 -0.94 18.05 -19.17
C GLN A 83 -0.36 17.35 -17.93
N PHE A 84 -0.84 16.15 -17.60
CA PHE A 84 -0.29 15.32 -16.52
C PHE A 84 1.18 14.97 -16.76
N LEU A 85 1.55 14.52 -17.96
CA LEU A 85 2.94 14.18 -18.31
C LEU A 85 3.87 15.39 -18.17
N SER A 86 3.42 16.58 -18.58
CA SER A 86 4.20 17.82 -18.37
C SER A 86 4.43 18.14 -16.88
N LYS A 87 3.44 17.84 -16.04
CA LYS A 87 3.49 18.06 -14.59
C LYS A 87 4.38 17.01 -13.92
N ILE A 88 4.34 15.75 -14.35
CA ILE A 88 5.23 14.69 -13.85
C ILE A 88 6.70 15.07 -14.03
N ARG A 89 7.07 15.63 -15.19
CA ARG A 89 8.44 16.10 -15.40
C ARG A 89 8.87 17.14 -14.36
N LYS A 90 7.99 18.08 -14.02
CA LYS A 90 8.24 19.06 -12.95
C LYS A 90 8.35 18.40 -11.58
N ILE A 91 7.49 17.43 -11.28
CA ILE A 91 7.55 16.66 -10.03
C ILE A 91 8.88 15.91 -9.91
N SER A 92 9.35 15.29 -11.00
CA SER A 92 10.63 14.58 -11.03
C SER A 92 11.79 15.50 -10.68
N ILE A 93 11.86 16.68 -11.28
CA ILE A 93 12.88 17.69 -10.98
C ILE A 93 12.81 18.13 -9.51
N LEU A 94 11.61 18.36 -8.99
CA LEU A 94 11.42 18.73 -7.57
C LEU A 94 11.88 17.61 -6.62
N ASN A 95 11.63 16.35 -6.97
CA ASN A 95 12.07 15.21 -6.17
C ASN A 95 13.60 15.06 -6.21
N GLU A 96 14.22 15.21 -7.39
CA GLU A 96 15.67 15.19 -7.54
C GLU A 96 16.34 16.26 -6.68
N ILE A 97 15.81 17.49 -6.72
CA ILE A 97 16.28 18.58 -5.87
C ILE A 97 16.15 18.22 -4.39
N LYS A 98 15.00 17.71 -3.93
CA LYS A 98 14.81 17.30 -2.53
C LYS A 98 15.77 16.18 -2.11
N THR A 99 16.05 15.22 -3.00
CA THR A 99 17.02 14.16 -2.71
C THR A 99 18.45 14.70 -2.61
N LEU A 100 18.79 15.70 -3.43
CA LEU A 100 20.06 16.41 -3.32
C LEU A 100 20.15 17.21 -2.01
N GLU A 101 19.07 17.88 -1.58
CA GLU A 101 19.03 18.56 -0.29
C GLU A 101 19.25 17.59 0.89
N ALA A 102 18.60 16.42 0.87
CA ALA A 102 18.69 15.44 1.95
C ALA A 102 20.06 14.75 2.04
N SER A 103 20.79 14.66 0.93
CA SER A 103 22.11 14.00 0.86
C SER A 103 23.29 14.96 1.04
N ASN A 104 23.10 16.27 0.89
CA ASN A 104 24.18 17.24 0.97
C ASN A 104 24.54 17.58 2.43
N VAL A 105 25.79 17.25 2.81
CA VAL A 105 26.44 17.59 4.08
C VAL A 105 27.06 19.01 4.04
N ASP A 106 27.20 19.59 2.85
CA ASP A 106 27.88 20.88 2.66
C ASP A 106 27.02 22.10 3.01
N SER A 107 27.66 23.09 3.66
CA SER A 107 27.04 24.33 4.13
C SER A 107 26.52 25.25 3.02
N ASN A 108 26.91 25.01 1.75
CA ASN A 108 26.51 25.80 0.58
C ASN A 108 25.38 25.15 -0.25
N ALA A 109 24.72 24.11 0.29
CA ALA A 109 23.60 23.48 -0.39
C ALA A 109 22.41 24.45 -0.53
N ILE A 110 21.77 24.44 -1.70
CA ILE A 110 20.49 25.13 -1.94
C ILE A 110 19.48 24.56 -0.93
N LYS A 111 18.90 25.42 -0.08
CA LYS A 111 17.84 25.04 0.87
C LYS A 111 16.55 25.74 0.49
N PHE A 112 15.52 24.98 0.18
CA PHE A 112 14.18 25.49 -0.05
C PHE A 112 13.57 25.96 1.27
N PRO A 113 12.83 27.08 1.28
CA PRO A 113 12.13 27.55 2.47
C PRO A 113 11.11 26.50 2.95
N THR A 114 11.40 25.86 4.09
CA THR A 114 10.46 24.95 4.75
C THR A 114 9.60 25.74 5.72
N HIS A 115 8.30 25.83 5.47
CA HIS A 115 7.35 26.32 6.47
C HIS A 115 7.33 25.33 7.65
N HIS A 116 7.35 25.82 8.90
CA HIS A 116 7.65 25.07 10.15
C HIS A 116 6.73 23.89 10.54
N LYS A 117 5.94 23.33 9.62
CA LYS A 117 5.31 22.03 9.84
C LYS A 117 6.36 20.95 9.57
N GLN A 118 7.08 20.57 10.62
CA GLN A 118 7.84 19.33 10.63
C GLN A 118 6.87 18.16 10.40
N HIS A 119 6.76 17.71 9.16
CA HIS A 119 6.29 16.37 8.89
C HIS A 119 7.46 15.48 9.30
N GLN A 120 7.32 14.72 10.39
CA GLN A 120 8.26 13.63 10.64
C GLN A 120 8.13 12.68 9.46
N ASP A 121 9.10 12.70 8.56
CA ASP A 121 9.26 11.69 7.53
C ASP A 121 9.75 10.40 8.21
N ASN A 122 8.88 9.76 8.97
CA ASN A 122 9.08 8.43 9.56
C ASN A 122 8.89 7.35 8.49
N LEU A 123 9.49 7.53 7.32
CA LEU A 123 9.73 6.48 6.35
C LEU A 123 11.20 6.08 6.46
N SER A 124 11.62 5.73 7.68
CA SER A 124 12.81 4.92 7.81
C SER A 124 12.50 3.58 7.13
N LEU A 125 13.11 3.38 5.97
CA LEU A 125 13.23 2.11 5.26
C LEU A 125 14.12 1.15 6.09
N SER A 126 13.84 1.01 7.39
CA SER A 126 14.61 0.23 8.36
C SER A 126 13.99 -1.15 8.62
N MET A 127 12.82 -1.44 8.05
CA MET A 127 12.18 -2.76 8.14
C MET A 127 12.81 -3.84 7.23
N LEU A 128 13.92 -3.55 6.54
CA LEU A 128 14.61 -4.53 5.69
C LEU A 128 15.69 -5.34 6.42
N THR A 129 15.77 -5.22 7.75
CA THR A 129 16.74 -5.98 8.53
C THR A 129 16.20 -7.39 8.79
N ASN A 130 16.89 -8.39 8.20
CA ASN A 130 16.75 -9.84 8.38
C ASN A 130 15.80 -10.61 7.43
N LEU A 131 15.92 -10.38 6.11
CA LEU A 131 15.33 -11.29 5.11
C LEU A 131 16.08 -12.62 4.97
N ASP A 132 17.35 -12.69 5.40
CA ASP A 132 18.14 -13.94 5.44
C ASP A 132 17.56 -14.98 6.41
N GLU A 133 16.61 -14.58 7.27
CA GLU A 133 15.94 -15.49 8.19
C GLU A 133 14.68 -16.15 7.60
N ILE A 134 14.18 -15.69 6.45
CA ILE A 134 12.96 -16.20 5.82
C ILE A 134 13.33 -17.32 4.83
N THR A 135 13.27 -18.56 5.30
CA THR A 135 13.40 -19.75 4.46
C THR A 135 12.05 -20.21 3.93
N ILE A 136 12.05 -21.00 2.85
CA ILE A 136 10.83 -21.61 2.29
C ILE A 136 10.12 -22.45 3.36
N ASP A 137 10.87 -23.21 4.16
CA ASP A 137 10.33 -24.06 5.23
C ASP A 137 9.53 -23.26 6.26
N LYS A 138 10.01 -22.07 6.67
CA LYS A 138 9.28 -21.17 7.59
C LYS A 138 8.02 -20.59 6.95
N ILE A 139 8.00 -20.39 5.64
CA ILE A 139 6.80 -19.94 4.93
C ILE A 139 5.76 -21.06 4.93
N GLU A 140 6.17 -22.30 4.63
CA GLU A 140 5.28 -23.46 4.66
C GLU A 140 4.71 -23.72 6.05
N GLU A 141 5.53 -23.63 7.08
CA GLU A 141 5.10 -23.73 8.48
C GLU A 141 4.05 -22.67 8.83
N ASN A 142 4.30 -21.40 8.50
CA ASN A 142 3.33 -20.32 8.72
C ASN A 142 2.01 -20.53 7.94
N ILE A 143 2.07 -21.03 6.71
CA ILE A 143 0.88 -21.36 5.92
C ILE A 143 0.08 -22.46 6.61
N TYR A 144 0.75 -23.49 7.12
CA TYR A 144 0.13 -24.61 7.81
C TYR A 144 -0.51 -24.17 9.14
N GLU A 145 0.18 -23.37 9.94
CA GLU A 145 -0.35 -22.82 11.19
C GLU A 145 -1.58 -21.93 10.94
N ALA A 146 -1.52 -21.05 9.93
CA ALA A 146 -2.65 -20.21 9.55
C ALA A 146 -3.85 -21.05 9.09
N TYR A 147 -3.61 -22.14 8.36
CA TYR A 147 -4.64 -23.08 7.96
C TYR A 147 -5.29 -23.75 9.17
N GLU A 148 -4.52 -24.34 10.08
CA GLU A 148 -5.07 -25.00 11.28
C GLU A 148 -5.82 -24.01 12.19
N TYR A 149 -5.35 -22.76 12.31
CA TYR A 149 -6.05 -21.70 13.03
C TYR A 149 -7.41 -21.35 12.40
N THR A 150 -7.50 -21.33 11.07
CA THR A 150 -8.71 -20.93 10.33
C THR A 150 -9.70 -22.08 10.13
N LYS A 151 -9.24 -23.33 10.18
CA LYS A 151 -10.05 -24.56 10.10
C LYS A 151 -11.34 -24.56 10.95
N PRO A 152 -11.33 -24.25 12.27
CA PRO A 152 -12.57 -24.21 13.07
C PRO A 152 -13.55 -23.13 12.59
N PHE A 153 -13.06 -22.02 12.04
CA PHE A 153 -13.90 -20.97 11.46
C PHE A 153 -14.49 -21.41 10.12
N MET A 154 -13.72 -22.11 9.28
CA MET A 154 -14.20 -22.67 8.01
C MET A 154 -15.31 -23.70 8.22
N GLU A 155 -15.17 -24.57 9.23
CA GLU A 155 -16.19 -25.55 9.62
C GLU A 155 -17.46 -24.86 10.11
N LYS A 156 -17.32 -23.83 10.96
CA LYS A 156 -18.43 -23.02 11.46
C LYS A 156 -19.19 -22.28 10.34
N LEU A 157 -18.48 -21.88 9.28
CA LEU A 157 -19.05 -21.20 8.11
C LEU A 157 -19.56 -22.17 7.02
N GLN A 158 -19.45 -23.49 7.21
CA GLN A 158 -19.79 -24.52 6.21
C GLN A 158 -19.10 -24.32 4.84
N MET A 159 -17.99 -23.57 4.79
CA MET A 159 -17.21 -23.29 3.57
C MET A 159 -16.86 -24.55 2.75
N PRO A 160 -16.49 -25.69 3.36
CA PRO A 160 -16.15 -26.91 2.61
C PRO A 160 -17.31 -27.46 1.76
N SER A 161 -18.56 -27.25 2.19
CA SER A 161 -19.75 -27.69 1.44
C SER A 161 -19.98 -26.85 0.18
N PHE A 162 -19.55 -25.59 0.19
CA PHE A 162 -19.66 -24.67 -0.93
C PHE A 162 -18.56 -24.92 -1.98
N LEU A 163 -17.35 -25.25 -1.53
CA LEU A 163 -16.21 -25.55 -2.40
C LEU A 163 -16.29 -26.93 -3.06
N LYS A 164 -16.95 -27.92 -2.43
CA LYS A 164 -17.18 -29.26 -3.01
C LYS A 164 -18.24 -29.29 -4.13
N LYS A 165 -18.94 -28.19 -4.38
CA LYS A 165 -20.07 -28.13 -5.32
C LYS A 165 -19.68 -27.75 -6.76
N LYS A 166 -18.45 -28.02 -7.16
CA LYS A 166 -17.95 -27.82 -8.52
C LYS A 166 -17.50 -29.13 -9.14
#